data_AF-A0A6G6GHZ6-F1
#
_entry.id   AF-A0A6G6GHZ6-F1
#
_cell.length_a   1.000
_cell.length_b   1.000
_cell.length_c   1.000
_cell.angle_alpha   90.00
_cell.angle_beta   90.00
_cell.angle_gamma   90.00
#
_symmetry.space_group_name_H-M   'P 1'
#
loop_
_entity.id
_entity.type
_entity.pdbx_description
1 polymer ?
#
loop_
_entity_poly.entity_id
_entity_poly.type
_entity_poly.pdbx_seq_one_letter_code
_entity_poly.pdbx_strand_id
1 'polypeptide(L)'
;MDNPLLHTVLFYAVLAFEGIAALFAFICYKKYSHTYLRFFPWLLLYVFVTEVSAIFVLERFHTNVVIYNVYNIILFLYFYFVYYKNTTSSRNRKVILTAVLIFVLSSIANAVFSSFYTNPQLLAYIVGACMLILCIILYFIEILYTSQELKIDRDLLFWVSIGLLLFYVGYIPIKLSRHFFESREIAFMTLLVVHRILILIMNGCFIIGFLWTRQK
;
A
#
# COMPACT_ATOMS: atom_id res chain seq x y z
N MET A 1 -22.06 -18.86 1.99
CA MET A 1 -21.53 -20.09 1.38
C MET A 1 -20.04 -19.92 1.28
N ASP A 2 -19.28 -20.54 2.19
CA ASP A 2 -17.83 -20.53 2.10
C ASP A 2 -17.43 -21.33 0.87
N ASN A 3 -16.84 -20.66 -0.12
CA ASN A 3 -16.37 -21.29 -1.34
C ASN A 3 -14.83 -21.41 -1.25
N PRO A 4 -14.31 -22.53 -0.73
CA PRO A 4 -12.86 -22.69 -0.51
C PRO A 4 -12.08 -22.54 -1.82
N LEU A 5 -12.66 -22.93 -2.95
CA LEU A 5 -12.07 -22.75 -4.27
C LEU A 5 -11.92 -21.26 -4.62
N LEU A 6 -12.93 -20.43 -4.35
CA LEU A 6 -12.83 -18.98 -4.56
C LEU A 6 -11.68 -18.36 -3.76
N HIS A 7 -11.54 -18.74 -2.48
CA HIS A 7 -10.44 -18.24 -1.65
C HIS A 7 -9.07 -18.66 -2.21
N THR A 8 -8.91 -19.92 -2.60
CA THR A 8 -7.65 -20.41 -3.17
C THR A 8 -7.33 -19.70 -4.49
N VAL A 9 -8.31 -19.54 -5.38
CA VAL A 9 -8.14 -18.82 -6.66
C VAL A 9 -7.72 -17.37 -6.42
N LEU A 10 -8.39 -16.66 -5.53
CA LEU A 10 -8.06 -15.26 -5.23
C LEU A 10 -6.67 -15.12 -4.60
N PHE A 11 -6.26 -16.07 -3.76
CA PHE A 11 -4.93 -16.06 -3.17
C PHE A 11 -3.83 -16.16 -4.23
N TYR A 12 -3.91 -17.14 -5.13
CA TYR A 12 -2.94 -17.28 -6.23
C TYR A 12 -3.02 -16.12 -7.23
N ALA A 13 -4.21 -15.57 -7.46
CA ALA A 13 -4.37 -14.38 -8.30
C ALA A 13 -3.63 -13.17 -7.70
N VAL A 14 -3.71 -12.96 -6.37
CA VAL A 14 -2.98 -11.88 -5.68
C VAL A 14 -1.47 -12.05 -5.87
N LEU A 15 -0.93 -13.23 -5.56
CA LEU A 15 0.50 -13.52 -5.73
C LEU A 15 0.96 -13.31 -7.18
N ALA A 16 0.14 -13.73 -8.15
CA ALA A 16 0.44 -13.52 -9.56
C ALA A 16 0.46 -12.03 -9.92
N PHE A 17 -0.52 -11.25 -9.47
CA PHE A 17 -0.59 -9.81 -9.75
C PHE A 17 0.56 -9.03 -9.11
N GLU A 18 0.95 -9.36 -7.89
CA GLU A 18 2.11 -8.76 -7.22
C GLU A 18 3.41 -9.09 -7.94
N GLY A 19 3.61 -10.36 -8.32
CA GLY A 19 4.77 -10.79 -9.09
C GLY A 19 4.84 -10.14 -10.47
N ILE A 20 3.70 -10.03 -11.17
CA ILE A 20 3.59 -9.33 -12.46
C ILE A 20 3.89 -7.84 -12.27
N ALA A 21 3.32 -7.19 -11.26
CA ALA A 21 3.58 -5.77 -10.97
C ALA A 21 5.07 -5.52 -10.70
N ALA A 22 5.71 -6.37 -9.89
CA ALA A 22 7.16 -6.30 -9.63
C ALA A 22 7.97 -6.51 -10.92
N LEU A 23 7.62 -7.51 -11.74
CA LEU A 23 8.29 -7.76 -13.02
C LEU A 23 8.17 -6.57 -13.98
N PHE A 24 6.95 -6.06 -14.17
CA PHE A 24 6.71 -4.90 -15.04
C PHE A 24 7.40 -3.64 -14.51
N ALA A 25 7.54 -3.48 -13.20
CA ALA A 25 8.31 -2.39 -12.62
C ALA A 25 9.76 -2.42 -13.11
N PHE A 26 10.42 -3.58 -13.12
CA PHE A 26 11.79 -3.72 -13.65
C PHE A 26 11.86 -3.58 -15.18
N ILE A 27 10.94 -4.19 -15.92
CA ILE A 27 10.91 -4.08 -17.40
C ILE A 27 10.75 -2.62 -17.84
N CYS A 28 9.84 -1.90 -17.19
CA CYS A 28 9.54 -0.50 -17.50
C CYS A 28 10.45 0.49 -16.78
N TYR A 29 11.48 0.03 -16.06
CA TYR A 29 12.29 0.86 -15.16
C TYR A 29 12.88 2.11 -15.83
N LYS A 30 13.37 1.97 -17.07
CA LYS A 30 13.93 3.08 -17.86
C LYS A 30 12.96 4.25 -18.02
N LYS A 31 11.64 4.00 -17.98
CA LYS A 31 10.61 5.04 -18.17
C LYS A 31 10.51 6.02 -17.01
N TYR A 32 10.83 5.60 -15.79
CA TYR A 32 10.60 6.39 -14.58
C TYR A 32 11.79 6.42 -13.62
N SER A 33 12.93 5.83 -13.98
CA SER A 33 14.15 5.80 -13.16
C SER A 33 14.71 7.19 -12.80
N HIS A 34 14.33 8.22 -13.56
CA HIS A 34 14.67 9.62 -13.29
C HIS A 34 13.76 10.26 -12.23
N THR A 35 12.66 9.62 -11.86
CA THR A 35 11.71 10.10 -10.85
C THR A 35 12.03 9.54 -9.47
N TYR A 36 11.33 10.04 -8.44
CA TYR A 36 11.44 9.52 -7.08
C TYR A 36 10.89 8.10 -6.92
N LEU A 37 10.13 7.58 -7.91
CA LEU A 37 9.67 6.20 -7.96
C LEU A 37 10.76 5.20 -8.39
N ARG A 38 12.01 5.62 -8.58
CA ARG A 38 13.12 4.70 -8.93
C ARG A 38 13.32 3.54 -7.94
N PHE A 39 12.87 3.67 -6.69
CA PHE A 39 12.97 2.58 -5.71
C PHE A 39 11.72 1.69 -5.69
N PHE A 40 10.68 2.03 -6.46
CA PHE A 40 9.42 1.29 -6.51
C PHE A 40 9.56 -0.17 -6.97
N PRO A 41 10.42 -0.54 -7.97
CA PRO A 41 10.63 -1.96 -8.29
C PRO A 41 11.11 -2.77 -7.09
N TRP A 42 12.03 -2.21 -6.31
CA TRP A 42 12.59 -2.87 -5.13
C TRP A 42 11.56 -2.99 -4.03
N LEU A 43 10.68 -1.98 -3.85
CA LEU A 43 9.57 -2.08 -2.93
C LEU A 43 8.57 -3.16 -3.35
N LEU A 44 8.20 -3.24 -4.63
CA LEU A 44 7.26 -4.26 -5.12
C LEU A 44 7.85 -5.67 -5.02
N LEU A 45 9.14 -5.82 -5.30
CA LEU A 45 9.84 -7.08 -5.06
C LEU A 45 9.85 -7.43 -3.56
N TYR A 46 10.11 -6.45 -2.70
CA TYR A 46 10.03 -6.61 -1.25
C TYR A 46 8.63 -7.04 -0.80
N VAL A 47 7.56 -6.45 -1.34
CA VAL A 47 6.16 -6.85 -1.06
C VAL A 47 5.94 -8.31 -1.45
N PHE A 48 6.27 -8.68 -2.68
CA PHE A 48 6.09 -10.05 -3.18
C PHE A 48 6.86 -11.08 -2.35
N VAL A 49 8.13 -10.79 -2.04
CA VAL A 49 8.96 -11.66 -1.19
C VAL A 49 8.39 -11.74 0.23
N THR A 50 7.90 -10.63 0.77
CA THR A 50 7.27 -10.58 2.09
C THR A 50 6.05 -11.52 2.14
N GLU A 51 5.15 -11.43 1.16
CA GLU A 51 3.95 -12.29 1.10
C GLU A 51 4.31 -13.77 0.99
N VAL A 52 5.27 -14.13 0.13
CA VAL A 52 5.74 -15.52 0.01
C VAL A 52 6.41 -15.98 1.32
N SER A 53 7.27 -15.16 1.92
CA SER A 53 7.98 -15.49 3.16
C SER A 53 7.05 -15.61 4.38
N ALA A 54 5.99 -14.81 4.43
CA ALA A 54 5.04 -14.80 5.53
C ALA A 54 4.26 -16.12 5.67
N ILE A 55 4.12 -16.89 4.58
CA ILE A 55 3.56 -18.24 4.58
C ILE A 55 4.48 -19.18 5.35
N PHE A 56 5.76 -19.25 4.95
CA PHE A 56 6.75 -20.11 5.60
C PHE A 56 6.98 -19.75 7.07
N VAL A 57 6.98 -18.44 7.37
CA VAL A 57 7.16 -17.96 8.75
C VAL A 57 5.95 -18.30 9.61
N LEU A 58 4.73 -18.19 9.07
CA LEU A 58 3.52 -18.61 9.76
C LEU A 58 3.54 -20.12 10.05
N GLU A 59 3.97 -20.94 9.10
CA GLU A 59 4.09 -22.40 9.29
C GLU A 59 5.13 -22.76 10.35
N ARG A 60 6.28 -22.07 10.37
CA ARG A 60 7.39 -22.39 11.26
C ARG A 60 7.24 -21.82 12.67
N PHE A 61 6.72 -20.61 12.81
CA PHE A 61 6.68 -19.84 14.06
C PHE A 61 5.27 -19.59 14.56
N HIS A 62 4.23 -20.06 13.86
CA HIS A 62 2.81 -19.85 14.18
C HIS A 62 2.36 -18.38 14.23
N THR A 63 3.21 -17.46 13.79
CA THR A 63 2.91 -16.03 13.65
C THR A 63 3.78 -15.42 12.58
N ASN A 64 3.22 -14.48 11.82
CA ASN A 64 3.92 -13.64 10.84
C ASN A 64 3.70 -12.14 11.11
N VAL A 65 3.20 -11.81 12.31
CA VAL A 65 2.79 -10.46 12.70
C VAL A 65 3.96 -9.47 12.62
N VAL A 66 5.15 -9.88 13.07
CA VAL A 66 6.37 -9.04 13.00
C VAL A 66 6.70 -8.65 11.57
N ILE A 67 6.62 -9.61 10.64
CA ILE A 67 6.91 -9.39 9.22
C ILE A 67 5.96 -8.32 8.67
N TYR A 68 4.66 -8.46 8.92
CA TYR A 68 3.68 -7.48 8.45
C TYR A 68 3.80 -6.12 9.15
N ASN A 69 4.19 -6.07 10.43
CA ASN A 69 4.42 -4.81 11.14
C ASN A 69 5.58 -4.03 10.52
N VAL A 70 6.72 -4.68 10.29
CA VAL A 70 7.90 -4.07 9.64
C VAL A 70 7.59 -3.67 8.20
N TYR A 71 6.93 -4.56 7.44
CA TYR A 71 6.45 -4.29 6.09
C TYR A 71 5.63 -3.01 6.00
N ASN A 72 4.63 -2.84 6.87
CA ASN A 72 3.76 -1.67 6.85
C ASN A 72 4.55 -0.38 7.11
N ILE A 73 5.50 -0.39 8.06
CA ILE A 73 6.33 0.77 8.37
C ILE A 73 7.15 1.20 7.14
N ILE A 74 7.84 0.24 6.51
CA ILE A 74 8.66 0.51 5.33
C ILE A 74 7.80 1.10 4.20
N LEU A 75 6.64 0.50 3.95
CA LEU A 75 5.75 0.90 2.87
C LEU A 75 5.20 2.32 3.08
N PHE A 76 4.72 2.67 4.29
CA PHE A 76 4.22 4.01 4.57
C PHE A 76 5.32 5.07 4.45
N LEU A 77 6.50 4.81 5.05
CA LEU A 77 7.63 5.75 4.99
C LEU A 77 8.10 5.98 3.56
N TYR A 78 8.13 4.92 2.74
CA TYR A 78 8.47 5.04 1.33
C TYR A 78 7.50 5.98 0.59
N PHE A 79 6.19 5.76 0.71
CA PHE A 79 5.24 6.60 -0.02
C PHE A 79 5.22 8.04 0.50
N TYR A 80 5.37 8.28 1.81
CA TYR A 80 5.56 9.64 2.31
C TYR A 80 6.78 10.32 1.72
N PHE A 81 7.89 9.60 1.58
CA PHE A 81 9.09 10.11 0.90
C PHE A 81 8.80 10.47 -0.56
N VAL A 82 8.10 9.62 -1.31
CA VAL A 82 7.73 9.89 -2.70
C VAL A 82 6.88 11.15 -2.80
N TYR A 83 5.81 11.29 -2.02
CA TYR A 83 4.95 12.48 -2.04
C TYR A 83 5.69 13.74 -1.57
N TYR A 84 6.53 13.64 -0.53
CA TYR A 84 7.35 14.74 -0.04
C TYR A 84 8.28 15.30 -1.13
N LYS A 85 8.89 14.39 -1.92
CA LYS A 85 9.81 14.77 -3.00
C LYS A 85 9.08 15.27 -4.25
N ASN A 86 7.88 14.76 -4.52
CA ASN A 86 7.11 15.14 -5.69
C ASN A 86 6.37 16.49 -5.54
N THR A 87 6.07 16.94 -4.31
CA THR A 87 5.37 18.21 -4.11
C THR A 87 6.27 19.44 -4.31
N THR A 88 5.75 20.40 -5.07
CA THR A 88 6.32 21.73 -5.31
C THR A 88 5.90 22.74 -4.25
N SER A 89 4.75 22.52 -3.60
CA SER A 89 4.20 23.41 -2.57
C SER A 89 4.93 23.26 -1.24
N SER A 90 5.52 24.37 -0.76
CA SER A 90 6.17 24.40 0.56
C SER A 90 5.20 24.11 1.71
N ARG A 91 3.93 24.49 1.55
CA ARG A 91 2.84 24.17 2.50
C ARG A 91 2.58 22.66 2.53
N ASN A 92 2.36 22.03 1.37
CA ASN A 92 2.11 20.59 1.28
C ASN A 92 3.30 19.81 1.84
N ARG A 93 4.52 20.25 1.56
CA ARG A 93 5.75 19.67 2.10
C ARG A 93 5.76 19.65 3.64
N LYS A 94 5.34 20.74 4.29
CA LYS A 94 5.20 20.79 5.76
C LYS A 94 4.12 19.82 6.26
N VAL A 95 2.96 19.76 5.58
CA VAL A 95 1.88 18.82 5.95
C VAL A 95 2.36 17.37 5.86
N ILE A 96 3.10 17.00 4.81
CA ILE A 96 3.64 15.64 4.64
C ILE A 96 4.67 15.32 5.74
N LEU A 97 5.53 16.27 6.12
CA LEU A 97 6.45 16.06 7.25
C LEU A 97 5.72 15.86 8.57
N THR A 98 4.66 16.65 8.82
CA THR A 98 3.81 16.44 10.00
C THR A 98 3.12 15.09 9.97
N ALA A 99 2.63 14.63 8.81
CA ALA A 99 2.07 13.30 8.62
C ALA A 99 3.09 12.19 8.95
N VAL A 100 4.34 12.32 8.49
CA VAL A 100 5.44 11.39 8.82
C VAL A 100 5.66 11.36 10.33
N LEU A 101 5.76 12.53 10.97
CA LEU A 101 5.97 12.61 12.42
C LEU A 101 4.83 11.94 13.19
N ILE A 102 3.58 12.23 12.84
CA ILE A 102 2.39 11.64 13.47
C ILE A 102 2.40 10.11 13.29
N PHE A 103 2.74 9.60 12.10
CA PHE A 103 2.83 8.17 11.84
C PHE A 103 3.93 7.49 12.67
N VAL A 104 5.13 8.08 12.72
CA VAL A 104 6.25 7.52 13.50
C VAL A 104 5.91 7.50 14.99
N LEU A 105 5.37 8.60 15.53
CA LEU A 105 4.92 8.66 16.92
C LEU A 105 3.83 7.61 17.21
N SER A 106 2.89 7.41 16.28
CA SER A 106 1.86 6.38 16.41
C SER A 106 2.43 4.97 16.36
N SER A 107 3.46 4.72 15.55
CA SER A 107 4.16 3.43 15.47
C SER A 107 4.90 3.10 16.76
N ILE A 108 5.57 4.10 17.34
CA ILE A 108 6.26 3.98 18.63
C ILE A 108 5.23 3.76 19.74
N ALA A 109 4.20 4.62 19.83
CA ALA A 109 3.15 4.49 20.83
C ALA A 109 2.49 3.10 20.75
N ASN A 110 2.17 2.62 19.55
CA ASN A 110 1.54 1.33 19.39
C ASN A 110 2.45 0.17 19.84
N ALA A 111 3.76 0.24 19.60
CA ALA A 111 4.73 -0.76 20.08
C ALA A 111 4.91 -0.74 21.61
N VAL A 112 4.73 0.43 22.24
CA VAL A 112 4.81 0.59 23.70
C VAL A 112 3.57 0.02 24.38
N PHE A 113 2.38 0.27 23.82
CA PHE A 113 1.11 -0.17 24.42
C PHE A 113 0.65 -1.56 23.96
N SER A 114 1.26 -2.14 22.92
CA SER A 114 0.93 -3.47 22.42
C SER A 114 2.17 -4.20 21.91
N SER A 115 2.29 -5.48 22.23
CA SER A 115 3.44 -6.30 21.83
C SER A 115 3.59 -6.34 20.31
N PHE A 116 4.73 -5.84 19.84
CA PHE A 116 5.12 -5.85 18.42
C PHE A 116 5.21 -7.27 17.83
N TYR A 117 5.44 -8.27 18.69
CA TYR A 117 5.67 -9.67 18.29
C TYR A 117 4.39 -10.46 18.08
N THR A 118 3.34 -10.12 18.85
CA THR A 118 2.11 -10.91 18.89
C THR A 118 0.94 -10.17 18.26
N ASN A 119 0.94 -8.83 18.27
CA ASN A 119 -0.18 -8.04 17.82
C ASN A 119 0.15 -7.19 16.59
N PRO A 120 -0.78 -7.10 15.62
CA PRO A 120 -0.62 -6.16 14.54
C PRO A 120 -0.62 -4.73 15.08
N GLN A 121 0.21 -3.86 14.50
CA GLN A 121 0.22 -2.45 14.84
C GLN A 121 -0.99 -1.71 14.24
N LEU A 122 -2.17 -1.97 14.81
CA LEU A 122 -3.44 -1.45 14.30
C LEU A 122 -3.50 0.08 14.33
N LEU A 123 -3.12 0.72 15.44
CA LEU A 123 -3.12 2.18 15.58
C LEU A 123 -2.19 2.81 14.54
N ALA A 124 -0.95 2.30 14.48
CA ALA A 124 0.04 2.79 13.53
C ALA A 124 -0.45 2.65 12.09
N TYR A 125 -1.07 1.51 11.76
CA TYR A 125 -1.60 1.25 10.43
C TYR A 125 -2.72 2.21 10.05
N ILE A 126 -3.71 2.42 10.91
CA ILE A 126 -4.85 3.30 10.62
C ILE A 126 -4.36 4.74 10.45
N VAL A 127 -3.53 5.22 11.37
CA VAL A 127 -2.95 6.56 11.27
C VAL A 127 -2.12 6.69 10.01
N GLY A 128 -1.27 5.70 9.70
CA GLY A 128 -0.45 5.66 8.50
C GLY A 128 -1.28 5.75 7.22
N ALA A 129 -2.32 4.93 7.13
CA ALA A 129 -3.25 4.90 6.00
C ALA A 129 -4.00 6.23 5.83
N CYS A 130 -4.54 6.81 6.90
CA CYS A 130 -5.23 8.10 6.85
C CYS A 130 -4.30 9.24 6.39
N MET A 131 -3.08 9.27 6.95
CA MET A 131 -2.07 10.27 6.58
C MET A 131 -1.57 10.07 5.14
N LEU A 132 -1.51 8.83 4.64
CA LEU A 132 -1.16 8.54 3.26
C LEU A 132 -2.27 8.98 2.30
N ILE A 133 -3.53 8.72 2.64
CA ILE A 133 -4.69 9.23 1.90
C ILE A 133 -4.64 10.77 1.82
N LEU A 134 -4.32 11.46 2.92
CA LEU A 134 -4.13 12.90 2.92
C LEU A 134 -3.03 13.34 1.93
N CYS A 135 -1.88 12.66 1.92
CA CYS A 135 -0.78 12.94 0.97
C CYS A 135 -1.23 12.76 -0.49
N ILE A 136 -1.99 11.70 -0.77
CA ILE A 136 -2.56 11.43 -2.10
C ILE A 136 -3.52 12.54 -2.53
N ILE A 137 -4.41 12.98 -1.62
CA ILE A 137 -5.35 14.06 -1.90
C ILE A 137 -4.61 15.36 -2.20
N LEU A 138 -3.58 15.70 -1.42
CA LEU A 138 -2.75 16.88 -1.67
C LEU A 138 -2.07 16.82 -3.05
N TYR A 139 -1.58 15.64 -3.44
CA TYR A 139 -1.00 15.42 -4.76
C TYR A 139 -2.03 15.64 -5.88
N PHE A 140 -3.24 15.09 -5.76
CA PHE A 140 -4.29 15.32 -6.76
C PHE A 140 -4.74 16.77 -6.84
N ILE A 141 -4.86 17.46 -5.70
CA ILE A 141 -5.13 18.90 -5.66
C ILE A 141 -4.03 19.66 -6.42
N GLU A 142 -2.76 19.37 -6.16
CA GLU A 142 -1.64 20.05 -6.81
C GLU A 142 -1.62 19.83 -8.32
N ILE A 143 -1.95 18.64 -8.79
CA ILE A 143 -2.10 18.35 -10.22
C ILE A 143 -3.27 19.14 -10.83
N LEU A 144 -4.41 19.23 -10.15
CA LEU A 144 -5.59 19.95 -10.64
C LEU A 144 -5.35 21.45 -10.78
N TYR A 145 -4.53 22.04 -9.90
CA TYR A 145 -4.18 23.47 -9.93
C TYR A 145 -3.00 23.79 -10.85
N THR A 146 -2.14 22.83 -11.15
CA THR A 146 -1.02 23.04 -12.08
C THR A 146 -1.56 22.93 -13.49
N SER A 147 -1.56 24.03 -14.24
CA SER A 147 -2.03 24.13 -15.64
C SER A 147 -1.22 23.30 -16.66
N GLN A 148 -0.43 22.32 -16.21
CA GLN A 148 0.30 21.38 -17.06
C GLN A 148 -0.65 20.34 -17.68
N GLU A 149 -1.27 20.78 -18.77
CA GLU A 149 -1.57 20.06 -20.01
C GLU A 149 -1.80 18.52 -19.94
N LEU A 150 -3.08 18.15 -20.07
CA LEU A 150 -3.66 17.11 -20.93
C LEU A 150 -3.18 15.63 -20.84
N LYS A 151 -2.19 15.26 -20.01
CA LYS A 151 -1.59 13.90 -20.00
C LYS A 151 -1.27 13.36 -18.60
N ILE A 152 -2.10 13.68 -17.60
CA ILE A 152 -1.94 13.18 -16.20
C ILE A 152 -2.02 11.64 -16.15
N ASP A 153 -2.80 11.04 -17.03
CA ASP A 153 -2.90 9.60 -17.27
C ASP A 153 -1.57 8.95 -17.69
N ARG A 154 -0.55 9.74 -18.07
CA ARG A 154 0.79 9.25 -18.40
C ARG A 154 1.79 9.37 -17.25
N ASP A 155 1.40 9.93 -16.11
CA ASP A 155 2.22 9.95 -14.90
C ASP A 155 2.06 8.63 -14.14
N LEU A 156 3.18 7.96 -13.87
CA LEU A 156 3.19 6.74 -13.08
C LEU A 156 2.64 6.99 -11.66
N LEU A 157 3.00 8.13 -11.06
CA LEU A 157 2.58 8.44 -9.69
C LEU A 157 1.06 8.64 -9.60
N PHE A 158 0.40 9.04 -10.68
CA PHE A 158 -1.06 9.15 -10.75
C PHE A 158 -1.73 7.79 -10.59
N TRP A 159 -1.34 6.81 -11.39
CA TRP A 159 -1.87 5.44 -11.30
C TRP A 159 -1.54 4.76 -9.98
N VAL A 160 -0.32 4.98 -9.46
CA VAL A 160 0.07 4.50 -8.13
C VAL A 160 -0.82 5.10 -7.04
N SER A 161 -1.09 6.41 -7.13
CA SER A 161 -1.95 7.11 -6.17
C SER A 161 -3.39 6.62 -6.21
N ILE A 162 -3.95 6.34 -7.39
CA ILE A 162 -5.29 5.75 -7.52
C ILE A 162 -5.36 4.38 -6.86
N GLY A 163 -4.39 3.50 -7.15
CA GLY A 163 -4.34 2.15 -6.58
C GLY A 163 -4.26 2.18 -5.06
N LEU A 164 -3.38 3.02 -4.51
CA LEU A 164 -3.23 3.19 -3.06
C LEU A 164 -4.50 3.78 -2.43
N LEU A 165 -5.10 4.80 -3.04
CA LEU A 165 -6.32 5.43 -2.52
C LEU A 165 -7.46 4.41 -2.40
N LEU A 166 -7.73 3.67 -3.48
CA LEU A 166 -8.77 2.64 -3.50
C LEU A 166 -8.51 1.56 -2.45
N PHE A 167 -7.26 1.09 -2.34
CA PHE A 167 -6.88 0.09 -1.35
C PHE A 167 -7.08 0.59 0.08
N TYR A 168 -6.52 1.74 0.45
CA TYR A 168 -6.54 2.20 1.84
C TYR A 168 -7.94 2.67 2.28
N VAL A 169 -8.71 3.33 1.41
CA VAL A 169 -10.09 3.69 1.71
C VAL A 169 -10.94 2.43 1.97
N GLY A 170 -10.77 1.40 1.14
CA GLY A 170 -11.50 0.13 1.31
C GLY A 170 -11.01 -0.71 2.49
N TYR A 171 -9.71 -0.72 2.78
CA TYR A 171 -9.12 -1.65 3.74
C TYR A 171 -9.13 -1.14 5.18
N ILE A 172 -9.12 0.16 5.44
CA ILE A 172 -9.30 0.72 6.80
C ILE A 172 -10.55 0.14 7.50
N PRO A 173 -11.77 0.24 6.92
CA PRO A 173 -12.96 -0.28 7.59
C PRO A 173 -12.94 -1.81 7.71
N ILE A 174 -12.32 -2.53 6.77
CA ILE A 174 -12.13 -3.98 6.85
C ILE A 174 -11.24 -4.34 8.04
N LYS A 175 -10.11 -3.65 8.21
CA LYS A 175 -9.13 -3.91 9.27
C LYS A 175 -9.71 -3.58 10.65
N LEU A 176 -10.44 -2.47 10.76
CA LEU A 176 -11.20 -2.13 11.97
C LEU A 176 -12.26 -3.18 12.29
N SER A 177 -13.05 -3.58 11.29
CA SER A 177 -14.11 -4.58 11.49
C SER A 177 -13.56 -5.92 12.00
N ARG A 178 -12.43 -6.37 11.46
CA ARG A 178 -11.75 -7.60 11.90
C ARG A 178 -11.27 -7.53 13.34
N HIS A 179 -10.89 -6.36 13.84
CA HIS A 179 -10.41 -6.21 15.21
C HIS A 179 -11.54 -6.12 16.24
N PHE A 180 -12.65 -5.44 15.91
CA PHE A 180 -13.72 -5.19 16.88
C PHE A 180 -14.86 -6.22 16.86
N PHE A 181 -15.04 -6.99 15.77
CA PHE A 181 -16.18 -7.91 15.59
C PHE A 181 -15.75 -9.37 15.43
N GLU A 182 -14.76 -9.82 16.21
CA GLU A 182 -14.13 -11.16 16.14
C GLU A 182 -15.09 -12.38 16.18
N SER A 183 -16.39 -12.21 16.46
CA SER A 183 -17.34 -13.29 16.75
C SER A 183 -18.22 -13.79 15.58
N ARG A 184 -18.03 -13.34 14.33
CA ARG A 184 -18.83 -13.82 13.17
C ARG A 184 -17.96 -14.35 12.03
N GLU A 185 -17.70 -15.66 12.02
CA GLU A 185 -16.86 -16.36 11.03
C GLU A 185 -17.21 -16.05 9.57
N ILE A 186 -18.50 -15.96 9.23
CA ILE A 186 -18.97 -15.69 7.85
C ILE A 186 -18.62 -14.27 7.38
N ALA A 187 -18.72 -13.29 8.28
CA ALA A 187 -18.37 -11.90 7.95
C ALA A 187 -16.85 -11.78 7.70
N PHE A 188 -16.05 -12.54 8.43
CA PHE A 188 -14.60 -12.56 8.28
C PHE A 188 -14.18 -13.08 6.90
N MET A 189 -14.78 -14.17 6.41
CA MET A 189 -14.46 -14.72 5.09
C MET A 189 -14.81 -13.76 3.96
N THR A 190 -15.96 -13.08 4.06
CA THR A 190 -16.37 -12.07 3.06
C THR A 190 -15.40 -10.89 3.04
N LEU A 191 -14.99 -10.39 4.22
CA LEU A 191 -14.02 -9.31 4.35
C LEU A 191 -12.64 -9.68 3.77
N LEU A 192 -12.22 -10.94 3.88
CA LEU A 192 -10.99 -11.44 3.24
C LEU A 192 -11.08 -11.42 1.71
N VAL A 193 -12.23 -11.79 1.13
CA VAL A 193 -12.45 -11.70 -0.31
C VAL A 193 -12.34 -10.26 -0.78
N VAL A 194 -13.02 -9.33 -0.11
CA VAL A 194 -12.96 -7.89 -0.46
C VAL A 194 -11.53 -7.38 -0.34
N HIS A 195 -10.80 -7.73 0.72
CA HIS A 195 -9.40 -7.34 0.87
C HIS A 195 -8.53 -7.81 -0.29
N ARG A 196 -8.66 -9.07 -0.72
CA ARG A 196 -7.91 -9.62 -1.86
C ARG A 196 -8.26 -8.91 -3.17
N ILE A 197 -9.54 -8.60 -3.38
CA ILE A 197 -9.98 -7.83 -4.55
C ILE A 197 -9.34 -6.43 -4.55
N LEU A 198 -9.25 -5.76 -3.40
CA LEU A 198 -8.58 -4.46 -3.30
C LEU A 198 -7.09 -4.56 -3.67
N ILE A 199 -6.39 -5.64 -3.28
CA ILE A 199 -5.00 -5.88 -3.66
C ILE A 199 -4.87 -6.09 -5.17
N LEU A 200 -5.78 -6.85 -5.78
CA LEU A 200 -5.82 -7.06 -7.24
C LEU A 200 -6.02 -5.73 -7.98
N ILE A 201 -6.96 -4.90 -7.53
CA ILE A 201 -7.23 -3.57 -8.11
C ILE A 201 -5.98 -2.69 -7.98
N MET A 202 -5.35 -2.63 -6.80
CA MET A 202 -4.16 -1.84 -6.56
C MET A 202 -3.00 -2.24 -7.48
N ASN A 203 -2.68 -3.53 -7.56
CA ASN A 203 -1.62 -4.02 -8.43
C ASN A 203 -1.98 -3.85 -9.92
N GLY A 204 -3.26 -3.99 -10.27
CA GLY A 204 -3.77 -3.67 -11.61
C GLY A 204 -3.49 -2.21 -11.98
N CYS A 205 -3.78 -1.26 -11.09
CA CYS A 205 -3.44 0.15 -11.29
C CYS A 205 -1.92 0.35 -11.48
N PHE A 206 -1.08 -0.33 -10.69
CA PHE A 206 0.38 -0.23 -10.85
C PHE A 206 0.85 -0.73 -12.22
N ILE A 207 0.36 -1.90 -12.66
CA ILE A 207 0.67 -2.47 -13.97
C ILE A 207 0.23 -1.54 -15.10
N ILE A 208 -0.99 -1.02 -15.02
CA ILE A 208 -1.51 -0.03 -15.98
C ILE A 208 -0.59 1.21 -15.99
N GLY A 209 -0.19 1.70 -14.83
CA GLY A 209 0.76 2.80 -14.69
C GLY A 209 2.07 2.53 -15.43
N PHE A 210 2.70 1.38 -15.22
CA PHE A 210 3.96 1.02 -15.89
C PHE A 210 3.81 0.93 -17.42
N LEU A 211 2.68 0.40 -17.89
CA LEU A 211 2.39 0.26 -19.32
C LEU A 211 2.13 1.61 -20.00
N TRP A 212 1.26 2.43 -19.41
CA TRP A 212 0.80 3.69 -20.00
C TRP A 212 1.78 4.85 -19.83
N THR A 213 2.64 4.79 -18.81
CA THR A 213 3.74 5.76 -18.65
C THR A 213 4.58 5.75 -19.92
N ARG A 214 4.81 6.94 -20.49
CA ARG A 214 5.74 7.14 -21.61
C ARG A 214 7.06 7.66 -21.07
N GLN A 215 8.16 7.32 -21.75
CA GLN A 215 9.44 7.95 -21.46
C GLN A 215 9.28 9.47 -21.60
N LYS A 216 9.70 10.21 -20.57
CA LYS A 216 9.93 11.65 -20.69
C LYS A 216 11.21 11.89 -21.47
#